data_AF-A0AAF0RHT2-F1
#
_entry.id   AF-A0AAF0RHT2-F1
#
_cell.length_a   1.000
_cell.length_b   1.000
_cell.length_c   1.000
_cell.angle_alpha   90.00
_cell.angle_beta   90.00
_cell.angle_gamma   90.00
#
_symmetry.space_group_name_H-M   'P 1'
#
loop_
_entity.id
_entity.type
_entity.pdbx_description
1 polymer ?
#
loop_
_entity_poly.entity_id
_entity_poly.type
_entity_poly.pdbx_seq_one_letter_code
_entity_poly.pdbx_strand_id
1 'polypeptide(L)' 'MATHEVQAVREQGMWQVFIDGFLVTEVPRWSSVAFVAREWVAMTEELPSSEVHVHVRVVGKNHYIDG' A
#
# COMPACT_ATOMS: atom_id res chain seq x y z
N MET A 1 13.19 -11.40 -5.23
CA MET A 1 11.99 -11.21 -4.39
C MET A 1 12.18 -9.96 -3.57
N ALA A 2 11.41 -8.91 -3.84
CA ALA A 2 11.41 -7.66 -3.10
C ALA A 2 10.25 -7.67 -2.09
N THR A 3 10.51 -7.26 -0.85
CA THR A 3 9.48 -7.20 0.20
C THR A 3 9.24 -5.75 0.59
N HIS A 4 8.00 -5.29 0.45
CA HIS A 4 7.61 -3.91 0.74
C HIS A 4 6.65 -3.84 1.92
N GLU A 5 6.89 -2.88 2.80
CA GLU A 5 5.92 -2.53 3.85
C GLU A 5 4.85 -1.62 3.25
N VAL A 6 3.59 -2.00 3.48
CA VAL A 6 2.42 -1.27 3.03
C VAL A 6 1.67 -0.81 4.26
N GLN A 7 1.43 0.48 4.38
CA GLN A 7 0.58 1.04 5.42
C GLN A 7 -0.81 1.30 4.86
N ALA A 8 -1.82 0.81 5.55
CA ALA A 8 -3.21 0.98 5.17
C ALA A 8 -3.95 1.80 6.22
N VAL A 9 -4.52 2.93 5.83
CA VAL A 9 -5.27 3.83 6.73
C VAL A 9 -6.72 3.87 6.27
N ARG A 10 -7.66 3.75 7.23
CA ARG A 10 -9.09 3.84 6.94
C ARG A 10 -9.57 5.26 7.21
N GLU A 11 -9.86 6.02 6.16
CA GLU A 11 -10.26 7.42 6.23
C GLU A 11 -11.45 7.67 5.30
N GLN A 12 -12.46 8.41 5.76
CA GLN A 12 -13.65 8.78 4.96
C GLN A 12 -14.33 7.64 4.18
N GLY A 13 -14.27 6.40 4.68
CA GLY A 13 -14.86 5.24 4.00
C GLY A 13 -13.99 4.63 2.89
N MET A 14 -12.75 5.10 2.74
CA MET A 14 -11.74 4.59 1.82
C MET A 14 -10.54 4.02 2.58
N TRP A 15 -9.85 3.05 1.98
CA TRP A 15 -8.55 2.57 2.43
C TRP A 15 -7.47 3.29 1.63
N GLN A 16 -6.77 4.19 2.29
CA GLN A 16 -5.58 4.83 1.75
C GLN A 16 -4.41 3.87 1.87
N VAL A 17 -3.72 3.64 0.76
CA VAL A 17 -2.59 2.72 0.66
C VAL A 17 -1.32 3.56 0.55
N PHE A 18 -0.40 3.36 1.49
CA PHE A 18 0.88 4.03 1.52
C PHE A 18 2.01 3.02 1.36
N ILE A 19 3.01 3.39 0.57
CA ILE A 19 4.25 2.64 0.37
C ILE A 19 5.39 3.64 0.57
N ASP A 20 6.35 3.30 1.42
CA ASP A 20 7.47 4.18 1.80
C ASP A 20 7.03 5.59 2.26
N GLY A 21 5.84 5.68 2.87
CA GLY A 21 5.24 6.93 3.37
C GLY A 21 4.44 7.72 2.32
N PHE A 22 4.45 7.33 1.04
CA PHE A 22 3.73 8.02 -0.03
C PHE A 22 2.36 7.42 -0.27
N LEU A 23 1.33 8.27 -0.45
CA LEU A 23 0.00 7.82 -0.85
C LEU A 23 0.05 7.33 -2.30
N VAL A 24 -0.11 6.02 -2.51
CA VAL A 24 -0.06 5.44 -3.85
C VAL A 24 -1.46 5.34 -4.47
N THR A 25 -2.48 5.04 -3.67
CA THR A 25 -3.86 4.90 -4.14
C THR A 25 -4.87 4.87 -2.99
N GLU A 26 -6.15 4.92 -3.34
CA GLU A 26 -7.27 4.74 -2.41
C GLU A 26 -8.23 3.66 -2.94
N VAL A 27 -8.60 2.71 -2.09
CA VAL A 27 -9.51 1.62 -2.45
C VAL A 27 -10.69 1.51 -1.48
N PRO A 28 -11.91 1.23 -1.95
CA PRO A 28 -13.06 1.14 -1.07
C PRO A 28 -13.04 -0.12 -0.18
N ARG A 29 -12.42 -1.21 -0.66
CA ARG A 29 -12.44 -2.54 -0.04
C ARG A 29 -11.07 -2.91 0.55
N TRP A 30 -11.09 -3.42 1.78
CA TRP A 30 -9.88 -3.91 2.47
C TRP A 30 -9.13 -4.98 1.65
N SER A 31 -9.87 -5.92 1.06
CA SER A 31 -9.30 -7.01 0.25
C SER A 31 -8.50 -6.54 -0.96
N SER A 32 -8.74 -5.30 -1.42
CA SER A 32 -8.05 -4.73 -2.58
C SER A 32 -6.68 -4.16 -2.21
N VAL A 33 -6.40 -3.85 -0.94
CA VAL A 33 -5.19 -3.14 -0.49
C VAL A 33 -3.91 -3.88 -0.90
N ALA A 34 -3.78 -5.16 -0.55
CA ALA A 34 -2.58 -5.93 -0.87
C ALA A 34 -2.37 -6.11 -2.37
N PHE A 35 -3.47 -6.27 -3.12
CA PHE A 35 -3.42 -6.41 -4.57
C PHE A 35 -2.92 -5.13 -5.23
N VAL A 36 -3.53 -3.98 -4.93
CA VAL A 36 -3.13 -2.71 -5.56
C VAL A 36 -1.72 -2.28 -5.15
N ALA A 37 -1.31 -2.54 -3.91
CA ALA A 37 0.04 -2.25 -3.47
C ALA A 37 1.08 -3.08 -4.23
N ARG A 38 0.80 -4.37 -4.43
CA ARG A 38 1.66 -5.27 -5.20
C ARG A 38 1.78 -4.85 -6.66
N GLU A 39 0.65 -4.54 -7.30
CA GLU A 39 0.65 -4.11 -8.70
C GLU A 39 1.39 -2.78 -8.87
N TRP A 40 1.23 -1.85 -7.93
CA TRP A 40 1.96 -0.59 -7.95
C TRP A 40 3.47 -0.81 -7.89
N VAL A 41 3.97 -1.60 -6.94
CA VAL A 41 5.40 -1.91 -6.81
C VAL A 41 5.91 -2.64 -8.05
N ALA A 42 5.17 -3.63 -8.56
CA ALA A 42 5.55 -4.37 -9.76
C ALA A 42 5.75 -3.43 -10.97
N MET A 43 4.86 -2.45 -11.13
CA MET A 43 4.98 -1.44 -12.18
C MET A 43 6.16 -0.48 -11.94
N THR A 44 6.37 -0.04 -10.70
CA THR A 44 7.43 0.92 -10.36
C THR A 44 8.84 0.32 -10.43
N GLU A 45 8.99 -0.95 -10.06
CA GLU A 45 10.28 -1.66 -10.06
C GLU A 45 10.53 -2.45 -11.35
N GLU A 46 9.60 -2.43 -12.30
CA GLU A 46 9.66 -3.20 -13.55
C GLU A 46 9.87 -4.72 -13.31
N LEU A 47 9.25 -5.24 -12.24
CA LEU A 47 9.33 -6.64 -11.84
C LEU A 47 7.97 -7.35 -12.01
N PRO A 48 7.94 -8.68 -12.26
CA PRO A 48 6.70 -9.44 -12.23
C PRO A 48 6.00 -9.34 -10.87
N SER A 49 4.68 -9.14 -10.83
CA SER A 49 3.95 -9.02 -9.56
C SER A 49 4.02 -10.28 -8.70
N SER A 50 4.30 -11.45 -9.30
CA SER A 50 4.59 -12.70 -8.58
C SER A 50 5.87 -12.66 -7.74
N GLU A 51 6.80 -11.75 -8.04
CA GLU A 51 8.06 -11.60 -7.31
C GLU A 51 8.01 -10.53 -6.21
N VAL A 52 6.88 -9.82 -6.11
CA VAL A 52 6.63 -8.75 -5.16
C VAL A 52 5.86 -9.29 -3.96
N HIS A 53 6.51 -9.25 -2.79
CA HIS A 53 5.89 -9.56 -1.52
C HIS A 53 5.51 -8.25 -0.82
N VAL A 54 4.28 -8.18 -0.33
CA VAL A 54 3.78 -7.02 0.42
C VAL A 54 3.42 -7.45 1.83
N HIS A 55 3.87 -6.70 2.82
CA HIS A 55 3.46 -6.83 4.21
C HIS A 55 2.57 -5.65 4.56
N VAL A 56 1.26 -5.91 4.66
CA VAL A 56 0.27 -4.85 4.92
C VAL A 56 0.04 -4.71 6.43
N ARG A 57 0.27 -3.50 6.93
CA ARG A 57 -0.05 -3.07 8.29
C ARG A 57 -1.18 -2.05 8.26
N VAL A 58 -2.22 -2.27 9.08
CA VAL A 58 -3.24 -1.24 9.33
C VAL A 58 -2.68 -0.21 10.32
N VAL A 59 -2.79 1.07 9.97
CA VAL A 59 -2.37 2.19 10.83
C VAL A 59 -3.57 3.11 11.06
N GLY A 60 -3.82 3.49 12.31
CA GLY A 60 -4.98 4.30 12.69
C GLY A 60 -4.91 5.77 12.25
N LYS A 61 -3.71 6.28 11.95
CA LYS A 61 -3.45 7.60 11.38
C LYS A 61 -2.13 7.51 10.61
N ASN A 62 -2.01 8.12 9.42
CA ASN A 62 -0.71 8.16 8.77
C ASN A 62 0.23 9.08 9.56
N HIS A 63 1.32 8.53 10.10
CA HIS A 63 2.31 9.29 10.88
C HIS A 63 3.29 10.10 10.00
N TYR A 64 3.25 9.95 8.66
CA TYR A 64 4.12 10.69 7.74
C TYR A 64 3.56 12.03 7.26
N ILE A 65 2.28 12.33 7.53
CA ILE A 65 1.62 13.58 7.09
C ILE A 65 1.67 14.67 8.18
N ASP A 66 2.09 14.33 9.41
CA ASP A 66 2.19 15.27 10.54
C ASP A 66 3.64 15.72 10.82
N GLY A 67 4.47 15.86 9.78
CA GLY A 67 5.83 16.40 9.83
C GLY A 67 5.91 17.86 9.40
#